data_AF-A0A1I1NDH0-F1
#
_entry.id   AF-A0A1I1NDH0-F1
#
_cell.length_a   1.000
_cell.length_b   1.000
_cell.length_c   1.000
_cell.angle_alpha   90.00
_cell.angle_beta   90.00
_cell.angle_gamma   90.00
#
_symmetry.space_group_name_H-M   'P 1'
#
loop_
_entity.id
_entity.type
_entity.pdbx_description
1 polymer ?
#
loop_
_entity_poly.entity_id
_entity_poly.type
_entity_poly.pdbx_seq_one_letter_code
_entity_poly.pdbx_strand_id
1 'polypeptide(L)'
;MFRRTNSGVAQKLSMPELGFFTSKKNNLQTLLDKRASLTTNLQSLHGLIENNRSAPHDLGKIQQFMQVTRSEIKNLRDSDRAAPGAATRQQILALATQLKQASAIAQDLESIIKQAQLSMSLFNDAQALLGKVNQRIGSYG
;
A
#
# COMPACT_ATOMS: atom_id res chain seq x y z
N MET A 1 53.96 9.21 -38.69
CA MET A 1 52.93 8.17 -38.87
C MET A 1 52.41 7.78 -37.49
N PHE A 2 51.18 8.15 -37.13
CA PHE A 2 50.52 7.75 -35.88
C PHE A 2 49.18 7.12 -36.24
N ARG A 3 49.02 5.81 -35.97
CA ARG A 3 47.74 5.11 -36.07
C ARG A 3 46.99 5.29 -34.74
N ARG A 4 45.84 5.95 -34.75
CA ARG A 4 44.82 5.84 -33.69
C ARG A 4 43.68 5.01 -34.23
N THR A 5 43.58 3.76 -33.79
CA THR A 5 42.37 2.95 -33.90
C THR A 5 41.35 3.48 -32.91
N ASN A 6 40.42 4.31 -33.39
CA ASN A 6 39.22 4.62 -32.63
C ASN A 6 38.02 3.95 -33.31
N SER A 7 37.28 3.21 -32.49
CA SER A 7 35.82 3.11 -32.55
C SER A 7 35.20 2.25 -33.68
N GLY A 8 35.34 0.93 -33.58
CA GLY A 8 34.15 0.06 -33.69
C GLY A 8 33.79 -0.29 -32.24
N VAL A 9 32.69 0.14 -31.66
CA VAL A 9 31.31 -0.21 -32.00
C VAL A 9 30.40 0.95 -31.59
N ALA A 10 30.15 1.89 -32.49
CA ALA A 10 28.88 2.59 -32.49
C ALA A 10 27.96 1.71 -33.35
N GLN A 11 27.22 0.79 -32.71
CA GLN A 11 26.09 0.13 -33.38
C GLN A 11 25.21 1.25 -33.91
N LYS A 12 25.18 1.36 -35.24
CA LYS A 12 24.34 2.30 -35.97
C LYS A 12 22.89 2.00 -35.56
N LEU A 13 22.35 2.79 -34.65
CA LEU A 13 20.90 2.95 -34.52
C LEU A 13 20.41 3.29 -35.92
N SER A 14 19.59 2.40 -36.48
CA SER A 14 19.09 2.57 -37.84
C SER A 14 18.30 3.89 -37.89
N MET A 15 18.49 4.68 -38.94
CA MET A 15 17.85 6.00 -39.07
C MET A 15 16.32 6.07 -38.83
N PRO A 16 15.51 4.99 -38.94
CA PRO A 16 14.11 5.04 -38.52
C PRO A 16 13.92 5.30 -37.00
N GLU A 17 14.85 4.86 -36.16
CA GLU A 17 14.72 4.97 -34.69
C GLU A 17 15.05 6.37 -34.18
N LEU A 18 15.91 7.12 -34.87
CA LEU A 18 16.17 8.53 -34.56
C LEU A 18 14.98 9.45 -34.92
N GLY A 19 14.15 9.07 -35.89
CA GLY A 19 12.93 9.79 -36.26
C GLY A 19 11.85 9.77 -35.17
N PHE A 20 11.82 8.71 -34.36
CA PHE A 20 10.87 8.57 -33.26
C PHE A 20 11.19 9.53 -32.09
N PHE A 21 12.47 9.80 -31.84
CA PHE A 21 12.94 10.65 -30.74
C PHE A 21 13.12 12.14 -31.10
N THR A 22 13.06 12.51 -32.39
CA THR A 22 13.38 13.86 -32.88
C THR A 22 12.18 14.79 -33.10
N SER A 23 10.96 14.27 -33.11
CA SER A 23 9.76 15.11 -33.26
C SER A 23 9.21 15.57 -31.91
N LYS A 24 9.19 16.90 -31.67
CA LYS A 24 8.53 17.49 -30.50
C LYS A 24 7.08 17.03 -30.33
N LYS A 25 6.35 16.79 -31.43
CA LYS A 25 4.96 16.30 -31.41
C LYS A 25 4.83 14.88 -30.86
N ASN A 26 5.74 13.97 -31.22
CA ASN A 26 5.75 12.59 -30.70
C ASN A 26 6.08 12.57 -29.20
N ASN A 27 7.01 13.42 -28.76
CA ASN A 27 7.35 13.55 -27.35
C ASN A 27 6.21 14.19 -26.52
N LEU A 28 5.50 15.19 -27.06
CA LEU A 28 4.35 15.80 -26.39
C LEU A 28 3.18 14.82 -26.26
N GLN A 29 2.83 14.10 -27.33
CA GLN A 29 1.76 13.10 -27.27
C GLN A 29 2.09 12.00 -26.24
N THR A 30 3.32 11.48 -26.26
CA THR A 30 3.79 10.50 -25.26
C THR A 30 3.67 11.03 -23.83
N LEU A 31 3.91 12.32 -23.59
CA LEU A 31 3.75 12.93 -22.27
C LEU A 31 2.27 13.07 -21.87
N LEU A 32 1.38 13.42 -22.81
CA LEU A 32 -0.06 13.48 -22.58
C LEU A 32 -0.64 12.10 -22.26
N ASP A 33 -0.19 11.05 -22.96
CA ASP A 33 -0.60 9.67 -22.70
C ASP A 33 -0.13 9.20 -21.32
N LYS A 34 1.12 9.50 -20.96
CA LYS A 34 1.66 9.22 -19.62
C LYS A 34 0.91 9.97 -18.52
N ARG A 35 0.52 11.23 -18.77
CA ARG A 35 -0.31 12.02 -17.85
C ARG A 35 -1.64 11.33 -17.61
N ALA A 36 -2.34 10.92 -18.67
CA ALA A 36 -3.63 10.23 -18.56
C ALA A 36 -3.51 8.93 -17.75
N SER A 37 -2.52 8.08 -18.05
CA SER A 37 -2.26 6.85 -17.30
C SER A 37 -1.95 7.10 -15.82
N LEU A 38 -1.10 8.09 -15.50
CA LEU A 38 -0.78 8.47 -14.13
C LEU A 38 -2.01 8.98 -13.37
N THR A 39 -2.87 9.77 -14.02
CA THR A 39 -4.13 10.24 -13.42
C THR A 39 -5.06 9.08 -13.06
N THR A 40 -5.25 8.10 -13.96
CA THR A 40 -6.06 6.91 -13.67
C THR A 40 -5.48 6.07 -12.53
N ASN A 41 -4.16 5.88 -12.50
CA ASN A 41 -3.49 5.15 -11.43
C ASN A 41 -3.65 5.86 -10.08
N LEU A 42 -3.54 7.19 -10.06
CA LEU A 42 -3.76 8.00 -8.86
C LEU A 42 -5.20 7.89 -8.34
N GLN A 43 -6.21 7.92 -9.22
CA GLN A 43 -7.60 7.72 -8.82
C GLN A 43 -7.81 6.33 -8.21
N SER A 44 -7.20 5.30 -8.79
CA SER A 44 -7.28 3.93 -8.29
C SER A 44 -6.61 3.78 -6.91
N LEU A 45 -5.41 4.35 -6.74
CA LEU A 45 -4.69 4.37 -5.46
C LEU A 45 -5.47 5.15 -4.40
N HIS A 46 -6.06 6.29 -4.76
CA HIS A 46 -6.92 7.07 -3.86
C HIS A 46 -8.12 6.26 -3.37
N GLY A 47 -8.80 5.53 -4.27
CA GLY A 47 -9.90 4.64 -3.89
C GLY A 47 -9.48 3.54 -2.92
N LEU A 48 -8.31 2.92 -3.14
CA LEU A 48 -7.75 1.92 -2.22
C LEU A 48 -7.43 2.51 -0.83
N ILE A 49 -6.91 3.74 -0.77
CA ILE A 49 -6.60 4.42 0.49
C ILE A 49 -7.89 4.71 1.27
N GLU A 50 -8.89 5.31 0.61
CA GLU A 50 -10.15 5.66 1.28
C GLU A 50 -10.92 4.43 1.75
N ASN A 51 -10.97 3.34 0.96
CA ASN A 51 -11.61 2.09 1.35
C ASN A 51 -11.00 1.47 2.62
N ASN A 52 -9.74 1.75 2.91
CA ASN A 52 -9.02 1.19 4.06
C ASN A 52 -8.82 2.19 5.20
N ARG A 53 -9.40 3.39 5.09
CA ARG A 53 -9.18 4.50 6.05
C ARG A 53 -9.66 4.20 7.46
N SER A 54 -10.70 3.36 7.62
CA SER A 54 -11.24 3.00 8.94
C SER A 54 -10.43 1.91 9.66
N ALA A 55 -9.60 1.15 8.93
CA ALA A 55 -8.91 -0.03 9.47
C ALA A 55 -8.11 0.23 10.76
N PRO A 56 -7.38 1.36 10.93
CA PRO A 56 -6.72 1.69 12.20
C PRO A 56 -7.70 1.86 13.37
N HIS A 57 -8.86 2.47 13.12
CA HIS A 57 -9.87 2.67 14.16
C HIS A 57 -10.54 1.35 14.56
N ASP A 58 -10.89 0.52 13.58
CA ASP A 58 -11.49 -0.79 13.81
C ASP A 58 -10.51 -1.73 14.53
N LEU A 59 -9.21 -1.65 14.20
CA LEU A 59 -8.16 -2.36 14.95
C LEU A 59 -8.14 -1.91 16.42
N GLY A 60 -8.25 -0.60 16.68
CA GLY A 60 -8.32 -0.07 18.04
C GLY A 60 -9.50 -0.63 18.85
N LYS A 61 -10.69 -0.72 18.24
CA LYS A 61 -11.87 -1.33 18.89
C LYS A 61 -11.66 -2.81 19.22
N ILE A 62 -11.08 -3.57 18.29
CA ILE A 62 -10.81 -5.00 18.49
C ILE A 62 -9.73 -5.22 19.55
N GLN A 63 -8.70 -4.38 19.58
CA GLN A 63 -7.68 -4.42 20.62
C GLN A 63 -8.26 -4.12 22.01
N GLN A 64 -9.17 -3.14 22.11
CA GLN A 64 -9.89 -2.85 23.35
C GLN A 64 -10.77 -4.04 23.78
N PHE A 65 -11.53 -4.62 22.85
CA PHE A 65 -12.31 -5.84 23.11
C PHE A 65 -11.42 -6.96 23.66
N MET A 66 -10.31 -7.27 22.99
CA MET A 66 -9.37 -8.30 23.46
C MET A 66 -8.81 -8.01 24.85
N GLN A 67 -8.52 -6.75 25.18
CA GLN A 67 -8.05 -6.37 26.52
C GLN A 67 -9.12 -6.60 27.59
N VAL A 68 -10.37 -6.22 27.31
CA VAL A 68 -11.51 -6.45 28.21
C VAL A 68 -11.74 -7.94 28.40
N THR A 69 -11.78 -8.72 27.33
CA THR A 69 -11.96 -10.18 27.40
C THR A 69 -10.83 -10.88 28.16
N ARG A 70 -9.57 -10.46 28.00
CA ARG A 70 -8.44 -10.99 28.80
C ARG A 70 -8.62 -10.70 30.29
N SER A 71 -9.10 -9.51 30.61
CA SER A 71 -9.34 -9.07 31.98
C SER A 71 -10.50 -9.87 32.61
N GLU A 72 -11.55 -10.13 31.84
CA GLU A 72 -12.68 -10.96 32.27
C GLU A 72 -12.27 -12.41 32.52
N ILE A 73 -11.50 -13.03 31.62
CA ILE A 73 -10.94 -14.38 31.83
C ILE A 73 -10.09 -14.42 33.11
N LYS A 74 -9.26 -13.40 33.34
CA LYS A 74 -8.46 -13.30 34.56
C LYS A 74 -9.34 -13.21 35.80
N ASN A 75 -10.36 -12.34 35.78
CA ASN A 75 -11.29 -12.18 36.89
C ASN A 75 -12.04 -13.49 37.19
N LEU A 76 -12.58 -14.17 36.17
CA LEU A 76 -13.24 -15.47 36.33
C LEU A 76 -12.31 -16.54 36.94
N ARG A 77 -11.03 -16.51 36.60
CA ARG A 77 -10.02 -17.41 37.18
C ARG A 77 -9.69 -17.05 38.62
N ASP A 78 -9.55 -15.76 38.92
CA ASP A 78 -9.17 -15.24 40.23
C ASP A 78 -10.33 -15.30 41.24
N SER A 79 -11.58 -15.28 40.78
CA SER A 79 -12.78 -15.43 41.61
C SER A 79 -12.98 -16.85 42.13
N ASP A 80 -12.42 -17.87 41.46
CA ASP A 80 -12.68 -19.29 41.72
C ASP A 80 -11.39 -20.04 42.16
N ARG A 81 -10.64 -19.40 43.08
CA ARG A 81 -9.26 -19.76 43.51
C ARG A 81 -9.03 -21.19 44.02
N ALA A 82 -10.07 -21.94 44.39
CA ALA A 82 -9.93 -23.28 44.96
C ALA A 82 -10.13 -24.41 43.92
N ALA A 83 -11.03 -24.23 42.94
CA ALA A 83 -11.21 -25.09 41.78
C ALA A 83 -12.35 -24.50 40.92
N PRO A 84 -12.09 -23.93 39.73
CA PRO A 84 -13.16 -23.34 38.94
C PRO A 84 -14.22 -24.38 38.59
N GLY A 85 -15.47 -24.06 38.90
CA GLY A 85 -16.61 -24.93 38.61
C GLY A 85 -16.73 -25.23 37.11
N ALA A 86 -17.47 -26.28 36.74
CA ALA A 86 -17.66 -26.65 35.33
C ALA A 86 -18.22 -25.48 34.49
N ALA A 87 -19.12 -24.67 35.07
CA ALA A 87 -19.67 -23.47 34.46
C ALA A 87 -18.60 -22.37 34.21
N THR A 88 -17.78 -22.05 35.23
CA THR A 88 -16.67 -21.08 35.11
C THR A 88 -15.68 -21.50 34.03
N ARG A 89 -15.34 -22.80 33.95
CA ARG A 89 -14.46 -23.33 32.91
C ARG A 89 -15.06 -23.19 31.51
N GLN A 90 -16.35 -23.45 31.33
CA GLN A 90 -17.03 -23.26 30.05
C GLN A 90 -17.08 -21.80 29.62
N GLN A 91 -17.31 -20.87 30.56
CA GLN A 91 -17.26 -19.43 30.27
C GLN A 91 -15.86 -18.99 29.84
N ILE A 92 -14.81 -19.44 30.54
CA ILE A 92 -13.41 -19.16 30.15
C ILE A 92 -13.11 -19.70 28.76
N LEU A 93 -13.56 -20.92 28.41
CA LEU A 93 -13.37 -21.50 27.08
C LEU A 93 -14.09 -20.71 25.98
N ALA A 94 -15.31 -20.25 26.26
CA ALA A 94 -16.07 -19.41 25.32
C ALA A 94 -15.36 -18.07 25.07
N LEU A 95 -14.94 -17.38 26.13
CA LEU A 95 -14.18 -16.12 26.04
C LEU A 95 -12.82 -16.32 25.35
N ALA A 96 -12.13 -17.44 25.60
CA ALA A 96 -10.88 -17.77 24.93
C ALA A 96 -11.08 -18.00 23.41
N THR A 97 -12.22 -18.59 23.03
CA THR A 97 -12.58 -18.77 21.62
C THR A 97 -12.84 -17.42 20.94
N GLN A 98 -13.59 -16.53 21.60
CA GLN A 98 -13.80 -15.16 21.12
C GLN A 98 -12.48 -14.38 20.99
N LEU A 99 -11.57 -14.55 21.95
CA LEU A 99 -10.24 -13.94 21.90
C LEU A 99 -9.42 -14.42 20.69
N LYS A 100 -9.48 -15.73 20.38
CA LYS A 100 -8.80 -16.30 19.22
C LYS A 100 -9.33 -15.71 17.91
N GLN A 101 -10.65 -15.57 17.78
CA GLN A 101 -11.28 -14.96 16.60
C GLN A 101 -10.92 -13.48 16.47
N ALA A 102 -11.02 -12.71 17.56
CA ALA A 102 -10.64 -11.31 17.58
C ALA A 102 -9.15 -11.10 17.21
N SER A 103 -8.27 -12.00 17.66
CA SER A 103 -6.85 -11.96 17.31
C SER A 103 -6.60 -12.18 15.82
N ALA A 104 -7.36 -13.06 15.17
CA ALA A 104 -7.24 -13.28 13.72
C ALA A 104 -7.68 -12.02 12.95
N ILE A 105 -8.82 -11.44 13.32
CA ILE A 105 -9.31 -10.20 12.69
C ILE A 105 -8.32 -9.04 12.90
N ALA A 106 -7.69 -8.95 14.08
CA ALA A 106 -6.67 -7.94 14.34
C ALA A 106 -5.45 -8.09 13.39
N GLN A 107 -5.00 -9.32 13.13
CA GLN A 107 -3.90 -9.57 12.19
C GLN A 107 -4.27 -9.18 10.75
N ASP A 108 -5.49 -9.47 10.33
CA ASP A 108 -5.99 -9.07 9.00
C ASP A 108 -6.04 -7.54 8.88
N LEU A 109 -6.53 -6.84 9.89
CA LEU A 109 -6.57 -5.37 9.93
C LEU A 109 -5.16 -4.77 9.93
N GLU A 110 -4.21 -5.34 10.66
CA GLU A 110 -2.80 -4.91 10.60
C GLU A 110 -2.20 -5.05 9.20
N SER A 111 -2.54 -6.13 8.49
CA SER A 111 -2.13 -6.32 7.09
C SER A 111 -2.73 -5.25 6.17
N ILE A 112 -4.04 -4.98 6.31
CA ILE A 112 -4.75 -3.93 5.55
C ILE A 112 -4.11 -2.56 5.80
N ILE A 113 -3.78 -2.23 7.06
CA ILE A 113 -3.15 -0.95 7.41
C ILE A 113 -1.78 -0.82 6.75
N LYS A 114 -0.96 -1.87 6.75
CA LYS A 114 0.34 -1.88 6.06
C LYS A 114 0.16 -1.66 4.56
N GLN A 115 -0.82 -2.30 3.93
CA GLN A 115 -1.12 -2.11 2.51
C GLN A 115 -1.61 -0.69 2.20
N ALA A 116 -2.43 -0.10 3.08
CA ALA A 116 -2.89 1.28 2.95
C ALA A 116 -1.72 2.28 3.03
N GLN A 117 -0.75 2.05 3.93
CA GLN A 117 0.47 2.86 4.03
C GLN A 117 1.32 2.78 2.76
N LEU A 118 1.52 1.58 2.22
CA LEU A 118 2.21 1.39 0.94
C LEU A 118 1.49 2.10 -0.20
N SER A 119 0.17 1.99 -0.26
CA SER A 119 -0.67 2.66 -1.25
C SER A 119 -0.55 4.18 -1.16
N MET A 120 -0.50 4.74 0.06
CA MET A 120 -0.29 6.17 0.30
C MET A 120 1.10 6.63 -0.16
N SER A 121 2.15 5.85 0.09
CA SER A 121 3.50 6.15 -0.42
C SER A 121 3.51 6.20 -1.95
N LEU A 122 2.96 5.17 -2.60
CA LEU A 122 2.86 5.10 -4.07
C LEU A 122 2.01 6.23 -4.64
N PHE A 123 0.95 6.63 -3.95
CA PHE A 123 0.12 7.76 -4.34
C PHE A 123 0.90 9.08 -4.32
N ASN A 124 1.69 9.33 -3.28
CA ASN A 124 2.55 10.52 -3.18
C ASN A 124 3.60 10.53 -4.29
N ASP A 125 4.25 9.39 -4.56
CA ASP A 125 5.24 9.25 -5.63
C ASP A 125 4.61 9.49 -7.02
N ALA A 126 3.43 8.91 -7.27
CA ALA A 126 2.69 9.11 -8.50
C ALA A 126 2.22 10.57 -8.68
N GLN A 127 1.85 11.27 -7.60
CA GLN A 127 1.54 12.70 -7.66
C GLN A 127 2.78 13.53 -8.03
N ALA A 128 3.93 13.24 -7.42
CA ALA A 128 5.18 13.93 -7.73
C ALA A 128 5.59 13.71 -9.20
N LEU A 129 5.44 12.47 -9.71
CA LEU A 129 5.69 12.15 -11.11
C LEU A 129 4.71 12.87 -12.05
N LEU A 130 3.42 12.91 -11.72
CA LEU A 130 2.42 13.66 -12.48
C LEU A 130 2.77 15.15 -12.55
N GLY A 131 3.25 15.74 -11.45
CA GLY A 131 3.76 17.11 -11.42
C GLY A 131 4.92 17.34 -12.41
N LYS A 132 5.90 16.44 -12.43
CA LYS A 132 7.04 16.50 -13.38
C LYS A 132 6.59 16.34 -14.84
N VAL A 133 5.64 15.44 -15.12
CA VAL A 133 5.08 15.25 -16.46
C VAL A 133 4.34 16.52 -16.91
N ASN A 134 3.53 17.12 -16.04
CA ASN A 134 2.81 18.37 -16.34
C ASN A 134 3.76 19.54 -16.60
N GLN A 135 4.83 19.69 -15.80
CA GLN A 135 5.88 20.69 -16.04
C GLN A 135 6.54 20.50 -17.40
N ARG A 136 6.85 19.25 -17.76
CA ARG A 136 7.47 18.95 -19.05
C ARG A 136 6.54 19.19 -20.22
N ILE A 137 5.24 18.89 -20.09
CA ILE A 137 4.21 19.27 -21.08
C ILE A 137 4.18 20.80 -21.24
N GLY A 138 4.17 21.54 -20.12
CA GLY A 138 4.17 23.01 -20.13
C GLY A 138 5.36 23.64 -20.87
N SER A 139 6.52 22.96 -20.90
CA SER A 139 7.69 23.41 -21.68
C SER A 139 7.56 23.31 -23.21
N TYR A 140 6.50 22.67 -23.71
CA TYR A 140 6.15 22.64 -25.14
C TYR A 140 5.16 23.73 -25.54
N GLY A 141 4.55 24.43 -24.56
CA GLY A 141 3.60 25.52 -24.76
C GLY A 141 4.27 26.85 -25.09
#